data_AF-A0A1F3BGI2-F1
#
_entry.id   AF-A0A1F3BGI2-F1
#
_cell.length_a   1.000
_cell.length_b   1.000
_cell.length_c   1.000
_cell.angle_alpha   90.00
_cell.angle_beta   90.00
_cell.angle_gamma   90.00
#
_symmetry.space_group_name_H-M   'P 1'
#
loop_
_entity.id
_entity.type
_entity.pdbx_description
1 polymer ?
#
loop_
_entity_poly.entity_id
_entity_poly.type
_entity_poly.pdbx_seq_one_letter_code
_entity_poly.pdbx_strand_id
1 'polypeptide(L)'
;MNKIVEDIKNACYDLFDGKLFFSSLNKEINRAFVISGNDLSPALNNHNGFYEDINTLKWFNNFWIYIAINFKPIMIDSKFSKDFNKKKYYEIYDSNYLKIKNQYYNVIVSISVFQGGYEANEKKQLFRAEWDNFDNNKIHPQPHWHVYPEENQISEVNEIIDFDIEEKDDFLEDVSLQKIDFKRIHFAMNGQWAQNGEHIHKINDSKIIVNWLVGTLRHIKEQLEMTKRQKI
;
A
#
# COMPACT_ATOMS: atom_id res chain seq x y z
N MET A 1 12.50 -8.77 -11.10
CA MET A 1 11.73 -8.65 -9.84
C MET A 1 12.64 -8.16 -8.74
N ASN A 2 13.60 -8.95 -8.24
CA ASN A 2 14.53 -8.50 -7.18
C ASN A 2 15.18 -7.14 -7.45
N LYS A 3 15.67 -6.89 -8.68
CA LYS A 3 16.20 -5.57 -9.05
C LYS A 3 15.17 -4.44 -8.92
N ILE A 4 13.92 -4.67 -9.36
CA ILE A 4 12.85 -3.66 -9.27
C ILE A 4 12.51 -3.38 -7.80
N VAL A 5 12.45 -4.42 -6.98
CA VAL A 5 12.22 -4.29 -5.53
C VAL A 5 13.38 -3.56 -4.85
N GLU A 6 14.61 -3.81 -5.29
CA GLU A 6 15.79 -3.08 -4.83
C GLU A 6 15.76 -1.60 -5.26
N ASP A 7 15.33 -1.31 -6.49
CA ASP A 7 15.16 0.06 -6.99
C ASP A 7 14.07 0.80 -6.17
N ILE A 8 12.95 0.13 -5.87
CA ILE A 8 11.90 0.65 -4.97
C ILE A 8 12.47 0.95 -3.58
N LYS A 9 13.20 -0.01 -3.01
CA LYS A 9 13.83 0.12 -1.70
C LYS A 9 14.71 1.37 -1.62
N ASN A 10 15.56 1.54 -2.62
CA ASN A 10 16.50 2.66 -2.68
C ASN A 10 15.77 4.00 -2.90
N ALA A 11 14.75 4.02 -3.76
CA ALA A 11 14.02 5.26 -4.06
C ALA A 11 13.11 5.72 -2.91
N CYS A 12 12.62 4.79 -2.08
CA CYS A 12 11.79 5.09 -0.92
C CYS A 12 12.60 5.28 0.39
N TYR A 13 13.93 5.18 0.35
CA TYR A 13 14.78 5.14 1.55
C TYR A 13 14.48 6.30 2.52
N ASP A 14 14.45 7.53 2.03
CA ASP A 14 14.24 8.74 2.86
C ASP A 14 12.82 8.88 3.42
N LEU A 15 11.87 8.03 3.01
CA LEU A 15 10.50 8.05 3.51
C LEU A 15 10.33 7.26 4.82
N PHE A 16 11.36 6.52 5.24
CA PHE A 16 11.37 5.67 6.42
C PHE A 16 12.51 6.08 7.36
N ASP A 17 12.25 6.08 8.67
CA ASP A 17 13.26 6.42 9.68
C ASP A 17 14.34 5.32 9.84
N GLY A 18 14.14 4.18 9.17
CA GLY A 18 15.06 3.05 9.12
C GLY A 18 15.21 2.47 7.71
N LYS A 19 16.01 1.42 7.57
CA LYS A 19 16.17 0.74 6.29
C LYS A 19 14.87 0.01 5.92
N LEU A 20 14.24 0.46 4.85
CA LEU A 20 13.17 -0.28 4.17
C LEU A 20 13.73 -1.60 3.64
N PHE A 21 13.03 -2.72 3.86
CA PHE A 21 13.34 -3.99 3.24
C PHE A 21 12.07 -4.64 2.67
N PHE A 22 12.28 -5.57 1.76
CA PHE A 22 11.23 -6.43 1.24
C PHE A 22 11.66 -7.89 1.35
N SER A 23 10.78 -8.70 1.91
CA SER A 23 10.95 -10.15 2.03
C SER A 23 10.10 -10.84 0.98
N SER A 24 10.67 -11.82 0.29
CA SER A 24 9.92 -12.66 -0.64
C SER A 24 9.08 -13.67 0.14
N LEU A 25 7.77 -13.71 -0.13
CA LEU A 25 6.85 -14.68 0.47
C LEU A 25 7.14 -16.11 -0.02
N ASN A 26 7.71 -16.25 -1.22
CA ASN A 26 8.16 -17.53 -1.76
C ASN A 26 9.56 -17.37 -2.34
N LYS A 27 10.56 -17.86 -1.59
CA LYS A 27 11.99 -17.73 -1.93
C LYS A 27 12.36 -18.43 -3.25
N GLU A 28 11.60 -19.43 -3.69
CA GLU A 28 11.86 -20.17 -4.92
C GLU A 28 11.38 -19.40 -6.15
N ILE A 29 10.18 -18.81 -6.07
CA ILE A 29 9.51 -18.20 -7.23
C ILE A 29 9.74 -16.67 -7.29
N ASN A 30 10.00 -16.02 -6.14
CA ASN A 30 10.30 -14.58 -6.00
C ASN A 30 9.35 -13.66 -6.78
N ARG A 31 8.04 -13.90 -6.64
CA ARG A 31 6.97 -13.13 -7.30
C ARG A 31 6.15 -12.27 -6.36
N ALA A 32 6.12 -12.59 -5.07
CA ALA A 32 5.37 -11.82 -4.09
C ALA A 32 6.34 -11.34 -3.02
N PHE A 33 6.36 -10.03 -2.81
CA PHE A 33 7.25 -9.34 -1.88
C PHE A 33 6.40 -8.54 -0.91
N VAL A 34 6.73 -8.63 0.37
CA VAL A 34 6.09 -7.84 1.43
C VAL A 34 7.13 -7.01 2.15
N ILE A 35 6.72 -5.85 2.66
CA ILE A 35 7.58 -5.01 3.48
C ILE A 35 8.10 -5.80 4.68
N SER A 36 9.33 -5.53 5.06
CA SER A 36 10.01 -6.17 6.18
C SER A 36 11.02 -5.20 6.79
N GLY A 37 11.50 -5.51 7.99
CA GLY A 37 12.47 -4.68 8.71
C GLY A 37 12.64 -5.13 10.15
N ASN A 38 13.24 -4.26 10.96
CA ASN A 38 13.59 -4.58 12.35
C ASN A 38 12.45 -4.32 13.33
N ASP A 39 11.59 -3.35 13.05
CA ASP A 39 10.49 -2.93 13.94
C ASP A 39 9.15 -3.39 13.35
N LEU A 40 8.94 -4.70 13.40
CA LEU A 40 7.75 -5.37 12.89
C LEU A 40 6.77 -5.65 14.03
N SER A 41 5.51 -5.39 13.75
CA SER A 41 4.43 -5.53 14.71
C SER A 41 3.19 -6.15 14.06
N PRO A 42 2.50 -7.10 14.73
CA PRO A 42 1.36 -7.81 14.16
C PRO A 42 0.16 -6.88 13.98
N ALA A 43 -0.61 -7.02 12.90
CA ALA A 43 -1.84 -6.28 12.67
C ALA A 43 -2.86 -7.13 11.92
N LEU A 44 -4.15 -6.77 12.02
CA LEU A 44 -5.22 -7.41 11.26
C LEU A 44 -5.52 -6.59 10.00
N ASN A 45 -5.21 -7.14 8.84
CA ASN A 45 -5.41 -6.50 7.55
C ASN A 45 -6.81 -6.85 7.00
N ASN A 46 -7.71 -5.88 6.94
CA ASN A 46 -9.01 -5.98 6.31
C ASN A 46 -8.92 -5.69 4.81
N HIS A 47 -9.35 -6.66 4.00
CA HIS A 47 -9.60 -6.51 2.58
C HIS A 47 -11.05 -6.86 2.25
N ASN A 48 -11.92 -5.86 2.15
CA ASN A 48 -13.34 -6.04 1.80
C ASN A 48 -14.07 -7.07 2.69
N GLY A 49 -13.78 -7.07 3.99
CA GLY A 49 -14.34 -8.00 4.98
C GLY A 49 -13.59 -9.31 5.13
N PHE A 50 -12.55 -9.56 4.32
CA PHE A 50 -11.61 -10.64 4.54
C PHE A 50 -10.45 -10.16 5.41
N TYR A 51 -10.25 -10.80 6.56
CA TYR A 51 -9.22 -10.42 7.53
C TYR A 51 -8.03 -11.38 7.46
N GLU A 52 -6.83 -10.82 7.45
CA GLU A 52 -5.55 -11.55 7.40
C GLU A 52 -4.59 -11.03 8.46
N ASP A 53 -3.98 -11.94 9.22
CA ASP A 53 -2.90 -11.60 10.15
C ASP A 53 -1.62 -11.29 9.37
N ILE A 54 -1.08 -10.09 9.56
CA ILE A 54 0.14 -9.63 8.90
C ILE A 54 1.11 -9.01 9.90
N ASN A 55 2.36 -8.82 9.47
CA ASN A 55 3.30 -7.95 10.18
C ASN A 55 3.43 -6.61 9.44
N THR A 56 3.18 -5.54 10.17
CA THR A 56 3.37 -4.16 9.72
C THR A 56 4.73 -3.64 10.17
N LEU A 57 5.33 -2.76 9.38
CA LEU A 57 6.56 -2.07 9.76
C LEU A 57 6.22 -0.74 10.44
N LYS A 58 6.94 -0.41 11.51
CA LYS A 58 6.89 0.94 12.09
C LYS A 58 7.29 1.96 11.03
N TRP A 59 6.43 2.95 10.80
CA TRP A 59 6.68 3.94 9.75
C TRP A 59 7.15 5.29 10.32
N PHE A 60 6.29 5.96 11.10
CA PHE A 60 6.60 7.20 11.82
C PHE A 60 5.51 7.46 12.87
N ASN A 61 5.80 8.18 13.96
CA ASN A 61 4.83 8.47 15.03
C ASN A 61 4.10 7.20 15.52
N ASN A 62 2.75 7.19 15.57
CA ASN A 62 1.93 6.00 15.85
C ASN A 62 1.40 5.33 14.57
N PHE A 63 2.04 5.57 13.42
CA PHE A 63 1.68 4.96 12.15
C PHE A 63 2.53 3.73 11.84
N TRP A 64 1.85 2.75 11.25
CA TRP A 64 2.40 1.50 10.80
C TRP A 64 1.97 1.25 9.37
N ILE A 65 2.78 0.52 8.61
CA ILE A 65 2.53 0.32 7.19
C ILE A 65 2.81 -1.12 6.77
N TYR A 66 1.97 -1.60 5.86
CA TYR A 66 2.18 -2.84 5.15
C TYR A 66 2.18 -2.55 3.64
N ILE A 67 3.20 -3.03 2.94
CA ILE A 67 3.30 -2.93 1.48
C ILE A 67 3.47 -4.32 0.91
N ALA A 68 2.64 -4.70 -0.05
CA ALA A 68 2.75 -5.93 -0.82
C ALA A 68 2.90 -5.62 -2.31
N ILE A 69 3.81 -6.32 -2.98
CA ILE A 69 4.04 -6.23 -4.43
C ILE A 69 4.01 -7.65 -4.99
N ASN A 70 3.06 -7.92 -5.88
CA ASN A 70 2.87 -9.23 -6.51
C ASN A 70 3.01 -9.13 -8.04
N PHE A 71 3.92 -9.93 -8.59
CA PHE A 71 4.13 -10.10 -10.02
C PHE A 71 3.41 -11.37 -10.50
N LYS A 72 2.16 -11.21 -10.96
CA LYS A 72 1.35 -12.31 -11.51
C LYS A 72 1.74 -12.54 -12.97
N PRO A 73 2.27 -13.73 -13.34
CA PRO A 73 2.67 -14.01 -14.72
C PRO A 73 1.45 -14.02 -15.64
N ILE A 74 1.60 -13.43 -16.82
CA ILE A 74 0.61 -13.48 -17.89
C ILE A 74 1.03 -14.55 -18.89
N MET A 75 0.10 -15.46 -19.19
CA MET A 75 0.29 -16.42 -20.25
C MET A 75 0.22 -15.72 -21.61
N ILE A 76 1.21 -15.98 -22.45
CA ILE A 76 1.23 -15.58 -23.84
C ILE A 76 0.90 -16.77 -24.73
N ASP A 77 0.19 -16.50 -25.81
CA ASP A 77 -0.03 -17.47 -26.85
C ASP A 77 1.31 -17.82 -27.50
N SER A 78 1.52 -19.12 -27.69
CA SER A 78 2.72 -19.65 -28.35
C SER A 78 2.41 -20.24 -29.72
N LYS A 79 1.12 -20.43 -30.03
CA LYS A 79 0.63 -20.98 -31.29
C LYS A 79 -0.21 -19.92 -31.98
N PHE A 80 0.28 -19.49 -33.14
CA PHE A 80 -0.38 -18.49 -33.95
C PHE A 80 -0.63 -19.06 -35.34
N SER A 81 -1.76 -18.70 -35.96
CA SER A 81 -1.98 -19.01 -37.38
C SER A 81 -0.94 -18.30 -38.24
N LYS A 82 -0.72 -18.80 -39.47
CA LYS A 82 0.30 -18.29 -40.39
C LYS A 82 0.12 -16.79 -40.69
N ASP A 83 -1.12 -16.35 -40.79
CA ASP A 83 -1.47 -14.96 -41.14
C ASP A 83 -1.63 -14.04 -39.92
N PHE A 84 -1.36 -14.55 -38.71
CA PHE A 84 -1.49 -13.78 -37.49
C PHE A 84 -0.38 -12.72 -37.36
N ASN A 85 -0.78 -11.48 -37.05
CA ASN A 85 0.16 -10.39 -36.82
C ASN A 85 0.77 -10.47 -35.41
N LYS A 86 1.83 -11.28 -35.29
CA LYS A 86 2.60 -11.45 -34.04
C LYS A 86 3.19 -10.13 -33.52
N LYS A 87 3.60 -9.23 -34.42
CA LYS A 87 4.19 -7.94 -34.04
C LYS A 87 3.17 -7.10 -33.27
N LYS A 88 1.98 -6.91 -33.84
CA LYS A 88 0.88 -6.18 -33.19
C LYS A 88 0.46 -6.81 -31.86
N TYR A 89 0.46 -8.14 -31.78
CA TYR A 89 0.20 -8.85 -30.53
C TYR A 89 1.21 -8.47 -29.44
N TYR A 90 2.51 -8.56 -29.71
CA TYR A 90 3.51 -8.21 -28.70
C TYR A 90 3.55 -6.71 -28.39
N GLU A 91 3.25 -5.83 -29.36
CA GLU A 91 3.09 -4.39 -29.11
C GLU A 91 1.99 -4.12 -28.07
N ILE A 92 0.86 -4.84 -28.16
CA ILE A 92 -0.21 -4.75 -27.16
C ILE A 92 0.29 -5.21 -25.79
N TYR A 93 1.03 -6.31 -25.71
CA TYR A 93 1.56 -6.82 -24.43
C TYR A 93 2.60 -5.89 -23.82
N ASP A 94 3.56 -5.42 -24.61
CA ASP A 94 4.58 -4.45 -24.19
C ASP A 94 3.94 -3.14 -23.72
N SER A 95 2.79 -2.74 -24.28
CA SER A 95 2.06 -1.54 -23.84
C SER A 95 1.25 -1.72 -22.54
N ASN A 96 0.90 -2.97 -22.17
CA ASN A 96 -0.04 -3.24 -21.08
C ASN A 96 0.58 -3.92 -19.85
N TYR A 97 1.67 -4.66 -20.03
CA TYR A 97 2.22 -5.52 -19.00
C TYR A 97 3.72 -5.29 -18.82
N LEU A 98 4.18 -5.47 -17.59
CA LEU A 98 5.59 -5.38 -17.27
C LEU A 98 6.32 -6.61 -17.83
N LYS A 99 7.36 -6.37 -18.64
CA LYS A 99 8.19 -7.44 -19.20
C LYS A 99 9.46 -7.64 -18.38
N ILE A 100 9.69 -8.87 -17.91
CA ILE A 100 10.88 -9.26 -17.16
C ILE A 100 11.43 -10.56 -17.76
N LYS A 101 12.68 -10.54 -18.26
CA LYS A 101 13.37 -11.73 -18.84
C LYS A 101 12.47 -12.52 -19.83
N ASN A 102 11.81 -11.81 -20.75
CA ASN A 102 10.89 -12.33 -21.78
C ASN A 102 9.55 -12.91 -21.27
N GLN A 103 9.17 -12.64 -20.03
CA GLN A 103 7.85 -12.98 -19.50
C GLN A 103 7.10 -11.70 -19.15
N TYR A 104 5.78 -11.72 -19.36
CA TYR A 104 4.92 -10.59 -19.03
C TYR A 104 4.26 -10.82 -17.67
N TYR A 105 4.06 -9.72 -16.96
CA TYR A 105 3.52 -9.72 -15.61
C TYR A 105 2.45 -8.64 -15.47
N ASN A 106 1.33 -9.02 -14.86
CA ASN A 106 0.48 -8.06 -14.17
C ASN A 106 1.13 -7.79 -12.80
N VAL A 107 1.23 -6.51 -12.45
CA VAL A 107 1.81 -6.08 -11.19
C VAL A 107 0.68 -5.57 -10.31
N ILE A 108 0.59 -6.11 -9.11
CA ILE A 108 -0.38 -5.71 -8.10
C ILE A 108 0.40 -5.14 -6.94
N VAL A 109 0.06 -3.92 -6.54
CA VAL A 109 0.65 -3.24 -5.41
C VAL A 109 -0.46 -2.90 -4.42
N SER A 110 -0.21 -3.15 -3.14
CA SER A 110 -1.13 -2.85 -2.05
C SER A 110 -0.36 -2.18 -0.93
N ILE A 111 -0.88 -1.05 -0.45
CA ILE A 111 -0.32 -0.26 0.66
C ILE A 111 -1.42 -0.11 1.70
N SER A 112 -1.33 -0.81 2.83
CA SER A 112 -2.23 -0.63 3.97
C SER A 112 -1.55 0.23 5.03
N VAL A 113 -2.26 1.24 5.52
CA VAL A 113 -1.79 2.11 6.61
C VAL A 113 -2.61 1.86 7.85
N PHE A 114 -1.92 1.79 8.98
CA PHE A 114 -2.52 1.54 10.29
C PHE A 114 -2.09 2.62 11.28
N GLN A 115 -2.91 2.82 12.31
CA GLN A 115 -2.60 3.69 13.44
C GLN A 115 -2.81 2.93 14.74
N GLY A 116 -1.91 3.13 15.70
CA GLY A 116 -2.09 2.66 17.06
C GLY A 116 -0.80 2.24 17.77
N GLY A 117 -0.98 1.48 18.84
CA GLY A 117 0.08 0.93 19.68
C GLY A 117 0.87 -0.21 19.01
N TYR A 118 1.64 -0.94 19.82
CA TYR A 118 2.49 -2.02 19.32
C TYR A 118 1.70 -3.33 19.18
N GLU A 119 0.65 -3.56 19.94
CA GLU A 119 -0.08 -4.83 19.87
C GLU A 119 -1.11 -4.85 18.74
N ALA A 120 -1.45 -6.05 18.23
CA ALA A 120 -2.34 -6.19 17.06
C ALA A 120 -3.73 -5.59 17.28
N ASN A 121 -4.31 -5.82 18.46
CA ASN A 121 -5.58 -5.26 18.89
C ASN A 121 -5.54 -3.73 19.09
N GLU A 122 -4.36 -3.14 19.26
CA GLU A 122 -4.18 -1.70 19.39
C GLU A 122 -4.05 -0.98 18.04
N LYS A 123 -3.85 -1.73 16.95
CA LYS A 123 -3.68 -1.16 15.59
C LYS A 123 -4.94 -1.28 14.77
N LYS A 124 -5.37 -0.14 14.24
CA LYS A 124 -6.54 -0.02 13.37
C LYS A 124 -6.12 0.28 11.95
N GLN A 125 -6.70 -0.41 10.97
CA GLN A 125 -6.47 -0.08 9.57
C GLN A 125 -7.22 1.20 9.21
N LEU A 126 -6.49 2.16 8.65
CA LEU A 126 -7.07 3.44 8.27
C LEU A 126 -7.64 3.39 6.87
N PHE A 127 -6.77 3.03 5.93
CA PHE A 127 -7.07 2.95 4.52
C PHE A 127 -6.05 2.07 3.83
N ARG A 128 -6.39 1.72 2.59
CA ARG A 128 -5.53 0.99 1.67
C ARG A 128 -5.50 1.71 0.33
N ALA A 129 -4.32 1.83 -0.24
CA ALA A 129 -4.12 2.21 -1.64
C ALA A 129 -3.72 0.97 -2.44
N GLU A 130 -4.43 0.67 -3.51
CA GLU A 130 -4.09 -0.42 -4.41
C GLU A 130 -3.86 0.09 -5.83
N TRP A 131 -2.95 -0.58 -6.53
CA TRP A 131 -2.86 -0.51 -7.98
C TRP A 131 -2.76 -1.93 -8.51
N ASP A 132 -3.78 -2.35 -9.25
CA ASP A 132 -3.71 -3.51 -10.13
C ASP A 132 -3.96 -3.06 -11.58
N ASN A 133 -3.32 -3.69 -12.58
CA ASN A 133 -3.64 -3.35 -13.96
C ASN A 133 -4.91 -4.04 -14.47
N PHE A 134 -5.39 -5.12 -13.85
CA PHE A 134 -6.24 -6.10 -14.54
C PHE A 134 -7.02 -7.12 -13.68
N ASP A 135 -7.38 -6.85 -12.43
CA ASP A 135 -8.31 -7.77 -11.74
C ASP A 135 -9.73 -7.62 -12.34
N ASN A 136 -10.29 -8.73 -12.81
CA ASN A 136 -11.70 -8.90 -13.25
C ASN A 136 -12.22 -8.25 -14.55
N ASN A 137 -11.37 -7.92 -15.54
CA ASN A 137 -11.83 -7.31 -16.82
C ASN A 137 -12.65 -6.01 -16.63
N LYS A 138 -12.59 -5.39 -15.44
CA LYS A 138 -13.27 -4.13 -15.15
C LYS A 138 -12.24 -3.02 -15.15
N ILE A 139 -12.53 -1.98 -15.93
CA ILE A 139 -11.69 -0.81 -16.06
C ILE A 139 -11.96 0.07 -14.83
N HIS A 140 -11.06 0.09 -13.86
CA HIS A 140 -11.22 0.87 -12.63
C HIS A 140 -10.19 2.01 -12.54
N PRO A 141 -10.56 3.20 -12.03
CA PRO A 141 -9.62 4.31 -11.84
C PRO A 141 -8.52 3.98 -10.83
N GLN A 142 -7.27 4.27 -11.17
CA GLN A 142 -6.11 4.02 -10.30
C GLN A 142 -5.59 5.31 -9.64
N PRO A 143 -5.11 5.27 -8.38
CA PRO A 143 -5.15 4.12 -7.47
C PRO A 143 -6.55 3.89 -6.86
N HIS A 144 -6.83 2.65 -6.42
CA HIS A 144 -8.01 2.32 -5.63
C HIS A 144 -7.78 2.65 -4.16
N TRP A 145 -8.62 3.51 -3.61
CA TRP A 145 -8.60 3.85 -2.18
C TRP A 145 -9.73 3.11 -1.48
N HIS A 146 -9.40 2.25 -0.53
CA HIS A 146 -10.36 1.67 0.40
C HIS A 146 -10.18 2.38 1.74
N VAL A 147 -11.23 3.02 2.23
CA VAL A 147 -11.20 3.76 3.51
C VAL A 147 -12.07 2.99 4.50
N TYR A 148 -11.59 2.81 5.73
CA TYR A 148 -12.26 1.98 6.74
C TYR A 148 -12.77 2.84 7.91
N PRO A 149 -13.78 3.72 7.70
CA PRO A 149 -14.22 4.68 8.71
C PRO A 149 -14.91 4.02 9.93
N GLU A 150 -15.53 2.85 9.76
CA GLU A 150 -16.23 2.14 10.84
C GLU A 150 -15.26 1.56 11.87
N GLU A 151 -14.09 1.08 11.45
CA GLU A 151 -13.02 0.61 12.35
C GLU A 151 -12.40 1.76 13.17
N ASN A 152 -12.51 3.00 12.67
CA ASN A 152 -12.04 4.23 13.34
C ASN A 152 -13.00 4.74 14.43
N GLN A 153 -14.17 4.12 14.59
CA GLN A 153 -14.99 4.30 15.77
C GLN A 153 -14.35 3.47 16.88
N ILE A 154 -13.40 4.07 17.61
CA ILE A 154 -13.20 3.64 19.00
C ILE A 154 -14.56 3.90 19.64
N SER A 155 -15.28 2.84 19.99
CA SER A 155 -16.43 2.93 20.86
C SER A 155 -15.99 3.71 22.09
N GLU A 156 -16.61 4.86 22.36
CA GLU A 156 -16.46 5.64 23.60
C GLU A 156 -16.67 4.76 24.87
N VAL A 157 -17.16 3.53 24.69
CA VAL A 157 -17.49 2.54 25.71
C VAL A 157 -16.26 1.87 26.35
N ASN A 158 -15.07 1.90 25.73
CA ASN A 158 -13.89 1.24 26.33
C ASN A 158 -13.07 2.12 27.29
N GLU A 159 -13.45 3.38 27.50
CA GLU A 159 -12.84 4.29 28.50
C GLU A 159 -13.63 4.38 29.82
N ILE A 160 -14.69 3.59 30.00
CA ILE A 160 -15.27 3.39 31.35
C ILE A 160 -14.69 2.10 31.92
N ILE A 161 -13.38 2.07 32.12
CA ILE A 161 -12.79 1.16 33.10
C ILE A 161 -12.87 1.93 34.42
N ASP A 162 -13.94 1.66 35.16
CA ASP A 162 -14.17 2.15 36.52
C ASP A 162 -13.12 1.52 37.44
N PHE A 163 -11.95 2.15 37.52
CA PHE A 163 -10.99 1.91 38.59
C PHE A 163 -10.97 3.16 39.45
N ASP A 164 -11.59 3.06 40.63
CA ASP A 164 -11.33 3.90 41.79
C ASP A 164 -9.81 3.93 42.07
N ILE A 165 -9.10 4.85 41.42
CA ILE A 165 -7.69 5.13 41.71
C ILE A 165 -7.59 6.62 42.01
N GLU A 166 -7.30 6.88 43.29
CA GLU A 166 -7.05 8.18 43.87
C GLU A 166 -6.01 8.98 43.06
N GLU A 167 -6.26 10.29 42.99
CA GLU A 167 -5.40 11.31 42.39
C GLU A 167 -3.91 11.13 42.75
N LYS A 168 -3.08 10.85 41.74
CA LYS A 168 -1.78 11.47 41.42
C LYS A 168 -0.96 10.52 40.56
N ASP A 169 -0.79 10.85 39.29
CA ASP A 169 0.53 10.93 38.65
C ASP A 169 0.39 11.43 37.20
N ASP A 170 1.45 12.07 36.74
CA ASP A 170 1.64 12.83 35.50
C ASP A 170 0.74 12.44 34.30
N PHE A 171 -0.09 13.41 33.93
CA PHE A 171 -0.83 13.46 32.66
C PHE A 171 0.17 13.69 31.50
N LEU A 172 0.97 12.67 31.18
CA LEU A 172 1.56 12.57 29.85
C LEU A 172 0.40 12.39 28.88
N GLU A 173 0.01 13.48 28.20
CA GLU A 173 -0.93 13.41 27.07
C GLU A 173 -0.46 12.29 26.13
N ASP A 174 -1.17 11.17 26.15
CA ASP A 174 -0.82 10.02 25.34
C ASP A 174 -1.09 10.36 23.87
N VAL A 175 -0.05 10.86 23.20
CA VAL A 175 -0.05 11.22 21.78
C VAL A 175 -0.42 10.00 20.90
N SER A 176 -0.42 8.79 21.46
CA SER A 176 -0.88 7.55 20.82
C SER A 176 -2.40 7.56 20.51
N LEU A 177 -3.20 8.35 21.24
CA LEU A 177 -4.67 8.40 21.15
C LEU A 177 -5.22 9.48 20.21
N GLN A 178 -4.38 10.27 19.53
CA GLN A 178 -4.88 11.31 18.62
C GLN A 178 -5.60 10.70 17.41
N LYS A 179 -6.93 10.70 17.47
CA LYS A 179 -7.83 10.31 16.39
C LYS A 179 -7.54 11.13 15.13
N ILE A 180 -7.29 10.44 14.02
CA ILE A 180 -7.13 11.09 12.72
C ILE A 180 -8.50 11.58 12.24
N ASP A 181 -8.56 12.87 11.93
CA ASP A 181 -9.71 13.43 11.23
C ASP A 181 -9.58 13.13 9.73
N PHE A 182 -10.19 12.03 9.28
CA PHE A 182 -10.21 11.62 7.88
C PHE A 182 -10.77 12.70 6.94
N LYS A 183 -11.59 13.63 7.45
CA LYS A 183 -12.11 14.76 6.66
C LYS A 183 -10.99 15.69 6.19
N ARG A 184 -9.81 15.60 6.80
CA ARG A 184 -8.63 16.42 6.48
C ARG A 184 -7.64 15.72 5.57
N ILE A 185 -7.84 14.44 5.29
CA ILE A 185 -6.97 13.70 4.36
C ILE A 185 -7.48 13.93 2.95
N HIS A 186 -6.60 14.48 2.10
CA HIS A 186 -6.87 14.56 0.66
C HIS A 186 -6.26 13.34 -0.02
N PHE A 187 -7.10 12.50 -0.63
CA PHE A 187 -6.62 11.37 -1.41
C PHE A 187 -6.30 11.84 -2.83
N ALA A 188 -5.06 11.64 -3.26
CA ALA A 188 -4.68 11.90 -4.64
C ALA A 188 -5.41 10.91 -5.55
N MET A 189 -6.36 11.44 -6.32
CA MET A 189 -7.13 10.70 -7.31
C MET A 189 -6.72 11.25 -8.68
N ASN A 190 -5.79 10.58 -9.35
CA ASN A 190 -5.47 10.96 -10.72
C ASN A 190 -5.19 9.72 -11.55
N GLY A 191 -6.18 9.35 -12.37
CA GLY A 191 -5.92 8.50 -13.53
C GLY A 191 -5.02 9.22 -14.53
N GLN A 192 -4.83 8.66 -15.72
CA GLN A 192 -4.12 9.36 -16.80
C GLN A 192 -4.95 10.44 -17.50
N TRP A 193 -6.06 10.91 -16.91
CA TRP A 193 -7.02 11.83 -17.56
C TRP A 193 -6.35 13.07 -18.12
N ALA A 194 -5.46 13.69 -17.34
CA ALA A 194 -4.75 14.89 -17.76
C ALA A 194 -3.71 14.64 -18.88
N GLN A 195 -3.25 13.40 -19.04
CA GLN A 195 -2.23 13.05 -20.03
C GLN A 195 -2.83 12.51 -21.33
N ASN A 196 -3.84 11.64 -21.24
CA ASN A 196 -4.40 10.94 -22.39
C ASN A 196 -5.92 10.69 -22.30
N GLY A 197 -6.60 11.21 -21.27
CA GLY A 197 -8.03 10.99 -21.06
C GLY A 197 -8.40 9.60 -20.50
N GLU A 198 -7.43 8.70 -20.29
CA GLU A 198 -7.67 7.39 -19.69
C GLU A 198 -7.71 7.48 -18.16
N HIS A 199 -8.53 6.66 -17.51
CA HIS A 199 -8.56 6.57 -16.05
C HIS A 199 -7.64 5.48 -15.49
N ILE A 200 -7.01 4.70 -16.37
CA ILE A 200 -6.04 3.66 -16.01
C ILE A 200 -4.64 4.18 -16.31
N HIS A 201 -3.74 3.90 -15.37
CA HIS A 201 -2.32 3.97 -15.62
C HIS A 201 -1.78 2.53 -15.64
N LYS A 202 -0.99 2.17 -16.66
CA LYS A 202 -0.49 0.80 -16.84
C LYS A 202 0.91 0.66 -16.28
N ILE A 203 1.16 -0.37 -15.48
CA ILE A 203 2.53 -0.75 -15.06
C ILE A 203 3.16 -1.63 -16.14
N ASN A 204 3.71 -1.00 -17.17
CA ASN A 204 4.46 -1.68 -18.25
C ASN A 204 5.98 -1.48 -18.16
N ASP A 205 6.45 -0.55 -17.32
CA ASP A 205 7.86 -0.25 -17.08
C ASP A 205 8.15 -0.23 -15.56
N SER A 206 9.34 -0.69 -15.16
CA SER A 206 9.76 -0.71 -13.76
C SER A 206 9.86 0.67 -13.12
N LYS A 207 10.14 1.72 -13.90
CA LYS A 207 10.18 3.10 -13.41
C LYS A 207 8.80 3.59 -13.01
N ILE A 208 7.74 3.12 -13.67
CA ILE A 208 6.36 3.52 -13.35
C ILE A 208 6.01 3.07 -11.93
N ILE A 209 6.26 1.81 -11.59
CA ILE A 209 5.99 1.30 -10.23
C ILE A 209 6.86 1.99 -9.18
N VAL A 210 8.14 2.25 -9.45
CA VAL A 210 9.04 2.97 -8.53
C VAL A 210 8.49 4.37 -8.27
N ASN A 211 8.21 5.13 -9.33
CA ASN A 211 7.71 6.51 -9.21
C ASN A 211 6.36 6.56 -8.50
N TRP A 212 5.45 5.63 -8.81
CA TRP A 212 4.15 5.58 -8.16
C TRP A 212 4.26 5.28 -6.67
N LEU A 213 5.07 4.29 -6.28
CA LEU A 213 5.27 3.97 -4.85
C LEU A 213 5.87 5.14 -4.09
N VAL A 214 6.94 5.74 -4.62
CA VAL A 214 7.59 6.90 -3.99
C VAL A 214 6.61 8.06 -3.85
N GLY A 215 5.89 8.40 -4.93
CA GLY A 215 4.92 9.49 -4.93
C GLY A 215 3.75 9.25 -3.97
N THR A 216 3.21 8.04 -3.98
CA THR A 216 2.07 7.65 -3.12
C THR A 216 2.46 7.65 -1.65
N LEU A 217 3.61 7.05 -1.30
CA LEU A 217 4.09 7.02 0.09
C LEU A 217 4.41 8.42 0.60
N ARG A 218 5.06 9.26 -0.22
CA ARG A 218 5.33 10.66 0.14
C ARG A 218 4.04 11.44 0.39
N HIS A 219 3.09 11.35 -0.54
CA HIS A 219 1.79 12.00 -0.42
C HIS A 219 1.05 11.55 0.85
N ILE A 220 0.97 10.24 1.09
CA ILE A 220 0.35 9.69 2.30
C ILE A 220 1.02 10.25 3.56
N LYS A 221 2.36 10.22 3.63
CA LYS A 221 3.11 10.72 4.79
C LYS A 221 2.82 12.20 5.05
N GLU A 222 2.86 13.03 4.01
CA GLU A 222 2.55 14.45 4.08
C GLU A 222 1.12 14.71 4.58
N GLN A 223 0.12 14.02 4.02
CA GLN A 223 -1.28 14.18 4.46
C GLN A 223 -1.46 13.78 5.94
N LEU A 224 -0.86 12.66 6.35
CA LEU A 224 -0.93 12.19 7.74
C LEU A 224 -0.21 13.15 8.70
N GLU A 225 0.94 13.70 8.34
CA GLU A 225 1.60 14.74 9.14
C GLU A 225 0.75 16.01 9.28
N MET A 226 0.11 16.46 8.19
CA MET A 226 -0.76 17.64 8.21
C MET A 226 -1.95 17.47 9.16
N THR A 227 -2.53 16.27 9.25
CA THR A 227 -3.63 16.02 10.20
C THR A 227 -3.23 16.24 11.66
N LYS A 228 -1.94 16.11 12.00
CA LYS A 228 -1.42 16.33 13.36
C LYS A 228 -0.99 17.76 13.67
N ARG A 229 -0.61 18.56 12.67
CA ARG A 229 -0.01 19.91 12.88
C ARG A 229 -1.01 21.04 13.15
N GLN A 230 -2.31 20.86 12.87
CA GLN A 230 -3.31 21.94 12.97
C GLN A 230 -4.29 21.76 14.14
N LYS A 231 -3.76 21.72 15.36
CA LYS A 231 -4.47 22.16 16.57
C LYS A 231 -3.89 23.52 16.95
N ILE A 232 -4.54 24.60 16.49
CA ILE A 232 -4.39 25.96 17.03
C ILE A 232 -5.66 26.24 17.82
#